data_AF-A0A6L8RSM0-F1
#
_entry.id   AF-A0A6L8RSM0-F1
#
_cell.length_a   1.000
_cell.length_b   1.000
_cell.length_c   1.000
_cell.angle_alpha   90.00
_cell.angle_beta   90.00
_cell.angle_gamma   90.00
#
_symmetry.space_group_name_H-M   'P 1'
#
loop_
_entity.id
_entity.type
_entity.pdbx_description
1 polymer ?
#
loop_
_entity_poly.entity_id
_entity_poly.type
_entity_poly.pdbx_seq_one_letter_code
_entity_poly.pdbx_strand_id
1 'polypeptide(L)'
;MSLRSAGDDAVSGIARLLELEGDRWRPHRALELLSFVLGDRAQVGDASRYLFAYARHRGYDLPPYPLAGCGEIRAFFADEGVRNVPDWYGKKLGLDERAYEALPSQTVVVVRDRADRRKAFFLDGIRYRNAAAFENLADSGFSRTLSEDDLEALLSRVLAFLTGDDASVEAETTAVGPLRGSSCAF
;
A
#
# COMPACT_ATOMS: atom_id res chain seq x y z
N MET A 1 28.26 9.92 -2.66
CA MET A 1 27.14 9.00 -3.01
C MET A 1 26.57 8.48 -1.70
N SER A 2 25.35 8.85 -1.37
CA SER A 2 24.71 8.48 -0.09
C SER A 2 24.23 7.03 -0.16
N LEU A 3 24.42 6.24 0.89
CA LEU A 3 23.95 4.84 0.98
C LEU A 3 22.46 4.67 0.64
N ARG A 4 21.66 5.73 0.81
CA ARG A 4 20.25 5.78 0.40
C ARG A 4 20.05 5.67 -1.10
N SER A 5 20.88 6.31 -1.93
CA SER A 5 20.68 6.25 -3.39
C SER A 5 21.03 4.88 -3.97
N ALA A 6 22.04 4.20 -3.42
CA ALA A 6 22.41 2.85 -3.85
C ALA A 6 21.32 1.80 -3.52
N GLY A 7 20.62 1.95 -2.39
CA GLY A 7 19.48 1.10 -2.04
C GLY A 7 18.26 1.33 -2.92
N ASP A 8 17.99 2.58 -3.30
CA ASP A 8 16.89 2.92 -4.21
C ASP A 8 17.12 2.38 -5.63
N ASP A 9 18.35 2.49 -6.14
CA ASP A 9 18.72 1.95 -7.45
C ASP A 9 18.59 0.41 -7.48
N ALA A 10 18.89 -0.26 -6.36
CA ALA A 10 18.72 -1.71 -6.23
C ALA A 10 17.25 -2.14 -6.25
N VAL A 11 16.35 -1.41 -5.58
CA VAL A 11 14.90 -1.71 -5.59
C VAL A 11 14.33 -1.61 -7.01
N SER A 12 14.61 -0.52 -7.73
CA SER A 12 14.13 -0.34 -9.10
C SER A 12 14.76 -1.35 -10.05
N GLY A 13 16.06 -1.67 -9.89
CA GLY A 13 16.73 -2.70 -10.67
C GLY A 13 16.15 -4.10 -10.46
N ILE A 14 15.84 -4.46 -9.21
CA ILE A 14 15.21 -5.75 -8.88
C ILE A 14 13.77 -5.79 -9.37
N ALA A 15 13.00 -4.70 -9.24
CA ALA A 15 11.65 -4.62 -9.79
C ALA A 15 11.66 -4.84 -11.32
N ARG A 16 12.58 -4.17 -12.03
CA ARG A 16 12.72 -4.35 -13.49
C ARG A 16 13.17 -5.74 -13.86
N LEU A 17 14.07 -6.36 -13.09
CA LEU A 17 14.49 -7.74 -13.30
C LEU A 17 13.32 -8.72 -13.13
N LEU A 18 12.53 -8.55 -12.07
CA LEU A 18 11.35 -9.39 -11.81
C LEU A 18 10.29 -9.25 -12.90
N GLU A 19 10.10 -8.04 -13.42
CA GLU A 19 9.22 -7.79 -14.57
C GLU A 19 9.72 -8.50 -15.84
N LEU A 20 11.00 -8.38 -16.16
CA LEU A 20 11.60 -8.99 -17.37
C LEU A 20 11.66 -10.52 -17.32
N GLU A 21 11.78 -11.09 -16.11
CA GLU A 21 11.92 -12.53 -15.90
C GLU A 21 10.63 -13.17 -15.36
N GLY A 22 9.48 -12.49 -15.49
CA GLY A 22 8.20 -12.90 -14.87
C GLY A 22 7.85 -14.38 -15.07
N ASP A 23 8.00 -14.91 -16.29
CA ASP A 23 7.73 -16.31 -16.64
C ASP A 23 8.58 -17.34 -15.86
N ARG A 24 9.71 -16.93 -15.28
CA ARG A 24 10.64 -17.81 -14.56
C ARG A 24 10.41 -17.82 -13.06
N TRP A 25 9.68 -16.85 -12.53
CA TRP A 25 9.46 -16.71 -11.09
C TRP A 25 8.05 -17.10 -10.71
N ARG A 26 7.92 -17.85 -9.61
CA ARG A 26 6.61 -18.03 -8.98
C ARG A 26 6.19 -16.71 -8.33
N PRO A 27 4.93 -16.23 -8.51
CA PRO A 27 4.45 -14.96 -7.93
C PRO A 27 4.73 -14.86 -6.43
N HIS A 28 4.51 -15.94 -5.68
CA HIS A 28 4.82 -15.99 -4.26
C HIS A 28 6.29 -15.66 -3.93
N ARG A 29 7.25 -16.24 -4.68
CA ARG A 29 8.69 -16.02 -4.46
C ARG A 29 9.14 -14.64 -4.90
N ALA A 30 8.60 -14.14 -6.01
CA ALA A 30 8.89 -12.79 -6.47
C ALA A 30 8.39 -11.75 -5.47
N LEU A 31 7.18 -11.92 -4.92
CA LEU A 31 6.65 -11.02 -3.89
C LEU A 31 7.45 -11.12 -2.59
N GLU A 32 7.87 -12.30 -2.14
CA GLU A 32 8.72 -12.45 -0.95
C GLU A 32 10.04 -11.68 -1.11
N LEU A 33 10.73 -11.85 -2.25
CA LEU A 33 11.97 -11.14 -2.53
C LEU A 33 11.76 -9.63 -2.59
N LEU A 34 10.73 -9.18 -3.32
CA LEU A 34 10.42 -7.77 -3.44
C LEU A 34 10.08 -7.15 -2.08
N SER A 35 9.29 -7.84 -1.26
CA SER A 35 8.92 -7.40 0.09
C SER A 35 10.14 -7.28 0.99
N PHE A 36 11.07 -8.23 0.91
CA PHE A 36 12.33 -8.20 1.67
C PHE A 36 13.19 -6.99 1.29
N VAL A 37 13.31 -6.71 -0.01
CA VAL A 37 14.09 -5.58 -0.53
C VAL A 37 13.44 -4.24 -0.20
N LEU A 38 12.10 -4.15 -0.25
CA LEU A 38 11.36 -2.95 0.10
C LEU A 38 11.41 -2.65 1.61
N GLY A 39 11.46 -3.66 2.47
CA GLY A 39 11.51 -3.49 3.92
C GLY A 39 10.33 -2.64 4.44
N ASP A 40 10.64 -1.53 5.11
CA ASP A 40 9.65 -0.60 5.67
C ASP A 40 8.87 0.19 4.62
N ARG A 41 9.27 0.12 3.34
CA ARG A 41 8.59 0.75 2.21
C ARG A 41 7.39 -0.03 1.72
N ALA A 42 7.19 -1.26 2.19
CA ALA A 42 6.01 -2.06 1.89
C ALA A 42 5.33 -2.50 3.18
N GLN A 43 4.12 -2.02 3.42
CA GLN A 43 3.37 -2.28 4.65
C GLN A 43 1.97 -2.82 4.35
N VAL A 44 1.43 -3.60 5.27
CA VAL A 44 0.10 -4.18 5.18
C VAL A 44 -0.68 -3.98 6.49
N GLY A 45 -1.99 -3.76 6.38
CA GLY A 45 -2.85 -3.57 7.54
C GLY A 45 -4.33 -3.40 7.19
N ASP A 46 -5.09 -2.97 8.19
CA ASP A 46 -6.52 -2.63 8.08
C ASP A 46 -6.69 -1.38 7.20
N ALA A 47 -7.42 -1.52 6.09
CA ALA A 47 -7.62 -0.45 5.12
C ALA A 47 -8.34 0.76 5.72
N SER A 48 -9.28 0.54 6.65
CA SER A 48 -10.03 1.62 7.30
C SER A 48 -9.17 2.48 8.24
N ARG A 49 -8.03 1.95 8.68
CA ARG A 49 -7.14 2.58 9.67
C ARG A 49 -5.86 3.17 9.08
N TYR A 50 -5.69 3.10 7.77
CA TYR A 50 -4.47 3.54 7.12
C TYR A 50 -4.12 5.01 7.37
N LEU A 51 -5.13 5.90 7.44
CA LEU A 51 -4.93 7.31 7.79
C LEU A 51 -4.08 7.49 9.06
N PHE A 52 -4.32 6.69 10.10
CA PHE A 52 -3.60 6.80 11.37
C PHE A 52 -2.14 6.35 11.24
N ALA A 53 -1.89 5.29 10.47
CA ALA A 53 -0.52 4.87 10.18
C ALA A 53 0.23 5.91 9.35
N TYR A 54 -0.43 6.48 8.35
CA TYR A 54 0.11 7.56 7.52
C TYR A 54 0.46 8.79 8.36
N ALA A 55 -0.47 9.27 9.20
CA ALA A 55 -0.24 10.42 10.04
C ALA A 55 0.91 10.20 11.05
N ARG A 56 1.02 9.01 11.66
CA ARG A 56 2.16 8.68 12.53
C ARG A 56 3.49 8.70 11.79
N HIS A 57 3.53 8.17 10.57
CA HIS A 57 4.72 8.26 9.72
C HIS A 57 5.09 9.71 9.38
N ARG A 58 4.10 10.62 9.36
CA ARG A 58 4.32 12.07 9.13
C ARG A 58 4.71 12.81 10.40
N GLY A 59 4.77 12.13 11.55
CA GLY A 59 5.23 12.68 12.82
C GLY A 59 4.13 13.13 13.77
N TYR A 60 2.85 12.90 13.43
CA TYR A 60 1.74 13.18 14.35
C TYR A 60 1.63 12.07 15.41
N ASP A 61 1.50 12.44 16.67
CA ASP A 61 1.24 11.56 17.80
C ASP A 61 -0.27 11.29 17.92
N LEU A 62 -0.79 10.50 16.97
CA LEU A 62 -2.18 10.07 17.01
C LEU A 62 -2.33 8.82 17.89
N PRO A 63 -3.22 8.82 18.90
CA PRO A 63 -3.46 7.64 19.74
C PRO A 63 -3.98 6.47 18.90
N PRO A 64 -3.77 5.21 19.34
CA PRO A 64 -4.36 4.04 18.71
C PRO A 64 -5.88 4.18 18.58
N TYR A 65 -6.44 3.75 17.44
CA TYR A 65 -7.88 3.77 17.21
C TYR A 65 -8.61 2.83 18.18
N PRO A 66 -9.79 3.19 18.74
CA PRO A 66 -10.58 4.40 18.51
C PRO A 66 -10.04 5.67 19.22
N LEU A 67 -10.13 6.81 18.52
CA LEU A 67 -9.53 8.10 18.89
C LEU A 67 -10.05 8.65 20.23
N ALA A 68 -9.22 8.63 21.27
CA ALA A 68 -9.43 9.45 22.45
C ALA A 68 -9.01 10.91 22.15
N GLY A 69 -9.96 11.74 21.73
CA GLY A 69 -9.98 13.21 21.94
C GLY A 69 -8.68 14.01 21.72
N CYS A 70 -7.87 13.72 20.70
CA CYS A 70 -6.61 14.46 20.48
C CYS A 70 -6.77 15.65 19.52
N GLY A 71 -6.20 16.80 19.89
CA GLY A 71 -6.13 18.00 19.04
C GLY A 71 -5.25 17.82 17.80
N GLU A 72 -4.30 16.88 17.82
CA GLU A 72 -3.37 16.63 16.70
C GLU A 72 -4.06 16.12 15.44
N ILE A 73 -5.18 15.40 15.55
CA ILE A 73 -5.93 14.99 14.36
C ILE A 73 -6.55 16.21 13.63
N ARG A 74 -6.87 17.27 14.37
CA ARG A 74 -7.36 18.53 13.76
C ARG A 74 -6.22 19.26 13.06
N ALA A 75 -5.02 19.27 13.64
CA ALA A 75 -3.83 19.82 13.00
C ALA A 75 -3.50 19.06 11.70
N PHE A 76 -3.48 17.73 11.76
CA PHE A 76 -3.33 16.87 10.59
C PHE A 76 -4.39 17.16 9.50
N PHE A 77 -5.66 17.28 9.88
CA PHE A 77 -6.72 17.61 8.93
C PHE A 77 -6.53 18.99 8.29
N ALA A 78 -6.09 19.98 9.06
CA ALA A 78 -5.78 21.31 8.53
C ALA A 78 -4.61 21.26 7.54
N ASP A 79 -3.53 20.56 7.88
CA ASP A 79 -2.33 20.45 7.05
C ASP A 79 -2.59 19.67 5.75
N GLU A 80 -3.43 18.64 5.80
CA GLU A 80 -3.86 17.87 4.62
C GLU A 80 -5.03 18.56 3.87
N GLY A 81 -5.60 19.63 4.44
CA GLY A 81 -6.70 20.42 3.88
C GLY A 81 -7.98 19.59 3.68
N VAL A 82 -8.37 18.83 4.71
CA VAL A 82 -9.54 17.93 4.75
C VAL A 82 -10.38 18.24 5.98
N ARG A 83 -11.67 17.91 5.99
CA ARG A 83 -12.55 18.23 7.14
C ARG A 83 -12.72 17.06 8.09
N ASN A 84 -12.59 15.83 7.59
CA ASN A 84 -12.83 14.60 8.33
C ASN A 84 -12.09 13.41 7.69
N VAL A 85 -12.21 12.23 8.29
CA VAL A 85 -11.57 10.99 7.81
C VAL A 85 -12.04 10.59 6.40
N PRO A 86 -13.36 10.48 6.08
CA PRO A 86 -13.81 10.18 4.72
C PRO A 86 -13.26 11.13 3.66
N ASP A 87 -13.27 12.44 3.92
CA ASP A 87 -12.72 13.46 3.01
C ASP A 87 -11.24 13.20 2.71
N TRP A 88 -10.46 12.74 3.71
CA TRP A 88 -9.07 12.39 3.52
C TRP A 88 -8.90 11.19 2.58
N TYR A 89 -9.67 10.12 2.78
CA TYR A 89 -9.65 8.96 1.89
C TYR A 89 -10.06 9.32 0.46
N GLY A 90 -11.09 10.16 0.30
CA GLY A 90 -11.51 10.64 -1.01
C GLY A 90 -10.44 11.51 -1.69
N LYS A 91 -9.86 12.48 -0.98
CA LYS A 91 -8.88 13.42 -1.56
C LYS A 91 -7.51 12.78 -1.79
N LYS A 92 -7.04 11.92 -0.89
CA LYS A 92 -5.71 11.29 -0.98
C LYS A 92 -5.69 10.00 -1.77
N LEU A 93 -6.68 9.14 -1.55
CA LEU A 93 -6.70 7.80 -2.14
C LEU A 93 -7.67 7.70 -3.32
N GLY A 94 -8.45 8.75 -3.60
CA GLY A 94 -9.40 8.77 -4.71
C GLY A 94 -10.64 7.91 -4.48
N LEU A 95 -10.94 7.57 -3.22
CA LEU A 95 -12.07 6.70 -2.90
C LEU A 95 -13.40 7.45 -2.94
N ASP A 96 -14.38 6.88 -3.62
CA ASP A 96 -15.77 7.33 -3.51
C ASP A 96 -16.42 6.82 -2.20
N GLU A 97 -17.66 7.24 -1.95
CA GLU A 97 -18.40 6.88 -0.74
C GLU A 97 -18.56 5.35 -0.59
N ARG A 98 -18.89 4.66 -1.69
CA ARG A 98 -19.08 3.21 -1.68
C ARG A 98 -17.78 2.45 -1.40
N ALA A 99 -16.67 2.89 -1.99
CA ALA A 99 -15.35 2.32 -1.75
C ALA A 99 -14.89 2.58 -0.32
N TYR A 100 -15.17 3.77 0.23
CA TYR A 100 -14.89 4.09 1.62
C TYR A 100 -15.67 3.19 2.60
N GLU A 101 -16.96 2.96 2.35
CA GLU A 101 -17.80 2.07 3.18
C GLU A 101 -17.31 0.61 3.18
N ALA A 102 -16.62 0.18 2.12
CA ALA A 102 -16.07 -1.17 2.01
C ALA A 102 -14.73 -1.35 2.78
N LEU A 103 -14.05 -0.27 3.17
CA LEU A 103 -12.73 -0.35 3.82
C LEU A 103 -12.66 -1.26 5.06
N PRO A 104 -13.67 -1.31 5.96
CA PRO A 104 -13.62 -2.17 7.14
C PRO A 104 -13.55 -3.67 6.83
N SER A 105 -13.94 -4.09 5.62
CA SER A 105 -13.83 -5.48 5.18
C SER A 105 -12.60 -5.74 4.30
N GLN A 106 -11.67 -4.78 4.21
CA GLN A 106 -10.53 -4.82 3.30
C GLN A 106 -9.17 -4.77 4.02
N THR A 107 -8.20 -5.42 3.39
CA THR A 107 -6.78 -5.26 3.69
C THR A 107 -6.18 -4.27 2.70
N VAL A 108 -5.32 -3.37 3.18
CA VAL A 108 -4.53 -2.50 2.31
C VAL A 108 -3.06 -2.92 2.31
N VAL A 109 -2.46 -2.97 1.13
CA VAL A 109 -1.00 -3.03 0.95
C VAL A 109 -0.55 -1.68 0.44
N VAL A 110 0.41 -1.06 1.11
CA VAL A 110 0.93 0.26 0.75
C VAL A 110 2.40 0.15 0.42
N VAL A 111 2.77 0.68 -0.75
CA VAL A 111 4.14 0.65 -1.25
C VAL A 111 4.66 2.06 -1.45
N ARG A 112 5.93 2.30 -1.08
CA ARG A 112 6.67 3.55 -1.27
C ARG A 112 7.74 3.41 -2.35
N ASP A 113 7.72 4.34 -3.31
CA ASP A 113 8.79 4.48 -4.28
C ASP A 113 9.97 5.30 -3.73
N ARG A 114 11.01 5.50 -4.57
CA ARG A 114 12.23 6.23 -4.19
C ARG A 114 12.01 7.73 -3.99
N ALA A 115 10.96 8.29 -4.57
CA ALA A 115 10.58 9.68 -4.42
C ALA A 115 9.68 9.90 -3.19
N ASP A 116 9.55 8.89 -2.32
CA ASP A 116 8.63 8.84 -1.19
C ASP A 116 7.15 8.94 -1.58
N ARG A 117 6.81 8.71 -2.86
CA ARG A 117 5.42 8.59 -3.30
C ARG A 117 4.87 7.27 -2.79
N ARG A 118 3.61 7.26 -2.41
CA ARG A 118 2.88 6.10 -1.88
C ARG A 118 1.82 5.67 -2.86
N LYS A 119 1.61 4.37 -3.01
CA LYS A 119 0.44 3.79 -3.67
C LYS A 119 -0.19 2.76 -2.76
N ALA A 120 -1.50 2.84 -2.57
CA ALA A 120 -2.29 1.91 -1.77
C ALA A 120 -3.03 0.93 -2.68
N PHE A 121 -2.99 -0.36 -2.36
CA PHE A 121 -3.67 -1.45 -3.06
C PHE A 121 -4.69 -2.08 -2.12
N PHE A 122 -5.96 -2.16 -2.53
CA PHE A 122 -7.06 -2.61 -1.68
C PHE A 122 -7.51 -4.03 -2.04
N LEU A 123 -7.58 -4.91 -1.03
CA LEU A 123 -7.95 -6.30 -1.19
C LEU A 123 -9.12 -6.70 -0.29
N ASP A 124 -10.14 -7.35 -0.86
CA ASP A 124 -11.34 -7.82 -0.16
C ASP A 124 -11.05 -8.96 0.81
N GLY A 125 -11.31 -8.76 2.10
CA GLY A 125 -11.10 -9.73 3.16
C GLY A 125 -9.96 -9.35 4.10
N ILE A 126 -10.01 -9.89 5.31
CA ILE A 126 -9.03 -9.65 6.37
C ILE A 126 -7.84 -10.60 6.19
N ARG A 127 -6.66 -10.05 5.86
CA ARG A 127 -5.41 -10.77 5.61
C ARG A 127 -4.24 -10.27 6.45
N TYR A 128 -4.51 -9.39 7.40
CA TYR A 128 -3.56 -8.90 8.39
C TYR A 128 -3.77 -9.62 9.73
N ARG A 129 -2.72 -9.70 10.55
CA ARG A 129 -2.78 -10.36 11.86
C ARG A 129 -3.24 -9.42 12.97
N ASN A 130 -2.89 -8.14 12.87
CA ASN A 130 -3.19 -7.14 13.87
C ASN A 130 -3.88 -5.91 13.26
N ALA A 131 -5.15 -5.67 13.61
CA ALA A 131 -5.89 -4.49 13.15
C ALA A 131 -5.34 -3.16 13.71
N ALA A 132 -4.54 -3.20 14.78
CA ALA A 132 -4.03 -2.00 15.44
C ALA A 132 -2.66 -1.55 14.90
N ALA A 133 -1.97 -2.39 14.13
CA ALA A 133 -0.62 -2.12 13.66
C ALA A 133 -0.49 -2.38 12.15
N PHE A 134 0.37 -1.60 11.50
CA PHE A 134 0.83 -1.90 10.15
C PHE A 134 2.14 -2.67 10.26
N GLU A 135 2.19 -3.82 9.61
CA GLU A 135 3.35 -4.69 9.60
C GLU A 135 4.07 -4.57 8.26
N ASN A 136 5.38 -4.79 8.24
CA ASN A 136 6.10 -4.91 6.97
C ASN A 136 5.52 -6.09 6.18
N LEU A 137 5.41 -5.92 4.87
CA LEU A 137 4.82 -6.93 3.99
C LEU A 137 5.57 -8.28 4.12
N ALA A 138 6.89 -8.24 4.22
CA ALA A 138 7.75 -9.42 4.39
C ALA A 138 7.46 -10.22 5.67
N ASP A 139 7.11 -9.52 6.76
CA ASP A 139 6.94 -10.13 8.07
C ASP A 139 5.50 -10.60 8.32
N SER A 140 4.54 -10.02 7.60
CA SER A 140 3.10 -10.18 7.83
C SER A 140 2.53 -11.57 7.56
N GLY A 141 3.20 -12.37 6.72
CA GLY A 141 2.66 -13.63 6.19
C GLY A 141 1.55 -13.44 5.13
N PHE A 142 1.31 -12.19 4.69
CA PHE A 142 0.26 -11.85 3.72
C PHE A 142 0.32 -12.67 2.43
N SER A 143 1.53 -12.93 1.91
CA SER A 143 1.73 -13.69 0.67
C SER A 143 1.14 -15.10 0.71
N ARG A 144 0.91 -15.68 1.89
CA ARG A 144 0.33 -17.03 2.07
C ARG A 144 -1.20 -17.05 2.08
N THR A 145 -1.83 -15.87 2.07
CA THR A 145 -3.28 -15.70 2.19
C THR A 145 -3.99 -15.51 0.85
N LEU A 146 -3.24 -15.45 -0.24
CA LEU A 146 -3.72 -15.22 -1.60
C LEU A 146 -3.37 -16.41 -2.50
N SER A 147 -4.17 -16.59 -3.56
CA SER A 147 -3.85 -17.53 -4.64
C SER A 147 -2.66 -17.00 -5.47
N GLU A 148 -2.02 -17.87 -6.26
CA GLU A 148 -0.92 -17.45 -7.15
C GLU A 148 -1.40 -16.39 -8.16
N ASP A 149 -2.59 -16.54 -8.74
CA ASP A 149 -3.18 -15.58 -9.68
C ASP A 149 -3.40 -14.20 -9.04
N ASP A 150 -3.87 -14.17 -7.79
CA ASP A 150 -4.08 -12.91 -7.06
C ASP A 150 -2.76 -12.24 -6.67
N LEU A 151 -1.74 -13.05 -6.34
CA LEU A 151 -0.39 -12.57 -6.07
C LEU A 151 0.25 -12.00 -7.33
N GLU A 152 0.04 -12.63 -8.47
CA GLU A 152 0.53 -12.16 -9.77
C GLU A 152 -0.12 -10.84 -10.16
N ALA A 153 -1.43 -10.70 -9.97
CA ALA A 153 -2.16 -9.46 -10.21
C ALA A 153 -1.68 -8.32 -9.31
N LEU A 154 -1.45 -8.59 -8.02
CA LEU A 154 -0.89 -7.61 -7.09
C LEU A 154 0.55 -7.24 -7.45
N LEU A 155 1.40 -8.25 -7.70
CA LEU A 155 2.82 -8.07 -8.03
C LEU A 155 2.97 -7.21 -9.28
N SER A 156 2.24 -7.52 -10.35
CA SER A 156 2.25 -6.75 -11.59
C SER A 156 1.95 -5.27 -11.36
N ARG A 157 0.95 -4.97 -10.52
CA ARG A 157 0.58 -3.58 -10.18
C ARG A 157 1.61 -2.87 -9.30
N VAL A 158 2.22 -3.59 -8.36
CA VAL A 158 3.31 -3.06 -7.54
C VAL A 158 4.54 -2.76 -8.39
N LEU A 159 4.91 -3.67 -9.30
CA LEU A 159 6.05 -3.50 -10.19
C LEU A 159 5.83 -2.31 -11.14
N ALA A 160 4.64 -2.18 -11.73
CA ALA A 160 4.31 -1.02 -12.57
C ALA A 160 4.48 0.31 -11.79
N PHE A 161 4.05 0.36 -10.53
CA PHE A 161 4.26 1.54 -9.67
C PHE A 161 5.74 1.82 -9.38
N LEU A 162 6.53 0.80 -9.06
CA LEU A 162 7.94 0.95 -8.72
C LEU A 162 8.83 1.30 -9.91
N THR A 163 8.43 0.88 -11.12
CA THR A 163 9.13 1.17 -12.38
C THR A 163 8.68 2.49 -13.03
N GLY A 164 7.49 2.98 -12.66
CA GLY A 164 6.92 4.22 -13.19
C GLY A 164 5.97 4.03 -14.38
N ASP A 165 5.61 2.79 -14.68
CA ASP A 165 4.71 2.41 -15.78
C ASP A 165 3.22 2.31 -15.33
N ASP A 166 2.90 2.77 -14.11
CA ASP A 166 1.57 2.62 -13.50
C ASP A 166 0.46 3.42 -14.16
N ALA A 167 0.80 4.51 -14.87
CA ALA A 167 -0.15 5.30 -15.64
C ALA A 167 -0.83 4.50 -16.77
N SER A 168 -0.24 3.40 -17.22
CA SER A 168 -0.77 2.56 -18.30
C SER A 168 -1.71 1.45 -17.81
N VAL A 169 -1.70 1.12 -16.51
CA VAL A 169 -2.41 -0.05 -15.95
C VAL A 169 -3.77 0.32 -15.31
N GLU A 170 -4.03 1.61 -15.07
CA GLU A 170 -5.30 2.09 -14.47
C GLU A 170 -6.51 2.02 -15.42
N ALA A 171 -6.29 1.85 -16.73
CA ALA A 171 -7.36 1.82 -17.74
C ALA A 171 -8.07 0.45 -17.88
N GLU A 172 -7.49 -0.64 -17.37
CA GLU A 172 -8.07 -1.98 -17.46
C GLU A 172 -8.27 -2.54 -16.06
N THR A 173 -9.49 -2.50 -15.52
CA THR A 173 -9.81 -3.30 -14.33
C THR A 173 -11.26 -3.79 -14.34
N THR A 174 -11.46 -4.94 -15.00
CA THR A 174 -12.48 -5.91 -14.62
C THR A 174 -11.77 -7.05 -13.86
N ALA A 175 -11.24 -6.76 -12.67
CA ALA A 175 -10.50 -7.78 -11.91
C ALA A 175 -11.47 -8.80 -11.30
N VAL A 176 -11.42 -10.04 -11.80
CA VAL A 176 -11.95 -11.22 -11.13
C VAL A 176 -10.92 -11.62 -10.07
N GLY A 177 -11.19 -11.29 -8.80
CA GLY A 177 -10.25 -11.55 -7.70
C GLY A 177 -10.52 -10.67 -6.47
N PRO A 178 -9.74 -10.81 -5.38
CA PRO A 178 -9.86 -10.01 -4.17
C PRO A 178 -9.29 -8.61 -4.35
N LEU A 179 -8.42 -8.36 -5.32
CA LEU A 179 -7.85 -7.04 -5.59
C LEU A 179 -8.91 -6.13 -6.23
N ARG A 180 -9.38 -5.12 -5.49
CA ARG A 180 -10.46 -4.22 -5.95
C ARG A 180 -9.97 -2.99 -6.67
N GLY A 181 -8.76 -2.54 -6.37
CA GLY A 181 -8.25 -1.31 -6.94
C GLY A 181 -6.97 -0.84 -6.28
N SER A 182 -6.48 0.29 -6.74
CA SER A 182 -5.40 1.04 -6.12
C SER A 182 -5.73 2.52 -6.11
N SER A 183 -5.16 3.25 -5.16
CA SER A 183 -5.15 4.71 -5.21
C SER A 183 -4.28 5.21 -6.36
N CYS A 184 -4.40 6.48 -6.72
CA CYS A 184 -3.31 7.18 -7.42
C CYS A 184 -2.05 7.22 -6.53
N ALA A 185 -0.89 7.51 -7.12
CA ALA A 185 0.32 7.80 -6.35
C ALA A 185 0.22 9.17 -5.63
N PHE A 186 0.60 9.25 -4.35
CA PHE A 186 0.47 10.47 -3.52
C PHE A 186 1.64 10.69 -2.54
#